data_AF-A0A2E6T099-F1
#
_entry.id   AF-A0A2E6T099-F1
#
_cell.length_a   1.000
_cell.length_b   1.000
_cell.length_c   1.000
_cell.angle_alpha   90.00
_cell.angle_beta   90.00
_cell.angle_gamma   90.00
#
_symmetry.space_group_name_H-M   'P 1'
#
loop_
_entity.id
_entity.type
_entity.pdbx_description
1 polymer ?
#
loop_
_entity_poly.entity_id
_entity_poly.type
_entity_poly.pdbx_seq_one_letter_code
_entity_poly.pdbx_strand_id
1 'polypeptide(L)'
;MKKELLISIPRDDFNSPIIAIYLLLSLLLLIYISFHYKLYLKNIILSNFSFRLLKNFNKEDSNVSKKASVWFNLFFLMSANLIVYFCVKYVVTLNWQSDWVALGLSTLITFSVFLIKFAFKVFLGRVFKTQGITRLYFSHTSIRDKGFSVLVFPLLFLFEFNASLKEFSVVLGVVILFVYLAFRWISGVLVGFKLGNIPFFYSILYICTLEILPFGIAFKALGEIL
;
A
#
# COMPACT_ATOMS: atom_id res chain seq x y z
N MET A 1 20.87 51.69 10.30
CA MET A 1 21.15 50.26 10.59
C MET A 1 19.87 49.63 11.15
N LYS A 2 18.94 49.24 10.27
CA LYS A 2 17.61 48.75 10.62
C LYS A 2 17.63 47.22 10.52
N LYS A 3 17.85 46.53 11.64
CA LYS A 3 17.62 45.09 11.75
C LYS A 3 16.11 44.90 11.71
N GLU A 4 15.55 44.75 10.52
CA GLU A 4 14.18 44.28 10.39
C GLU A 4 14.17 42.82 10.85
N LEU A 5 13.55 42.62 12.00
CA LEU A 5 13.13 41.34 12.54
C LEU A 5 12.45 40.56 11.43
N LEU A 6 13.14 39.54 10.91
CA LEU A 6 12.52 38.45 10.18
C LEU A 6 11.66 37.67 11.19
N ILE A 7 10.47 38.19 11.46
CA ILE A 7 9.37 37.43 12.03
C ILE A 7 9.07 36.39 10.96
N SER A 8 9.57 35.17 11.16
CA SER A 8 9.18 34.01 10.37
C SER A 8 7.68 33.83 10.56
N ILE A 9 6.88 34.35 9.62
CA ILE A 9 5.48 34.01 9.49
C ILE A 9 5.45 32.48 9.45
N PRO A 10 4.82 31.79 10.43
CA PRO A 10 4.64 30.36 10.32
C PRO A 10 3.80 30.14 9.06
N ARG A 11 4.40 29.54 8.03
CA ARG A 11 3.64 29.07 6.88
C ARG A 11 2.83 27.88 7.37
N ASP A 12 1.57 28.12 7.71
CA ASP A 12 0.57 27.10 8.03
C ASP A 12 0.16 26.27 6.79
N ASP A 13 0.82 26.50 5.65
CA ASP A 13 0.61 25.75 4.41
C ASP A 13 1.02 24.26 4.54
N PHE A 14 1.90 23.93 5.50
CA PHE A 14 2.40 22.57 5.71
C PHE A 14 1.89 21.98 7.02
N ASN A 15 1.22 20.82 6.94
CA ASN A 15 0.89 20.03 8.14
C ASN A 15 2.16 19.54 8.85
N SER A 16 3.19 19.10 8.09
CA SER A 16 4.55 18.97 8.62
C SER A 16 5.63 19.00 7.53
N PRO A 17 6.80 19.60 7.79
CA PRO A 17 7.91 19.65 6.82
C PRO A 17 8.49 18.25 6.54
N ILE A 18 8.41 17.32 7.49
CA ILE A 18 9.00 15.98 7.38
C ILE A 18 8.19 15.11 6.42
N ILE A 19 6.85 15.16 6.49
CA ILE A 19 5.99 14.45 5.53
C ILE A 19 6.22 15.00 4.12
N ALA A 20 6.38 16.31 3.97
CA ALA A 20 6.65 16.92 2.67
C ALA A 20 7.96 16.39 2.05
N ILE A 21 9.03 16.25 2.86
CA ILE A 21 10.30 15.64 2.42
C ILE A 21 10.07 14.17 2.00
N TYR A 22 9.30 13.42 2.78
CA TYR A 22 9.01 12.02 2.47
C TYR A 22 8.18 11.86 1.17
N LEU A 23 7.18 12.72 0.98
CA LEU A 23 6.37 12.78 -0.25
C LEU A 23 7.25 13.13 -1.46
N LEU A 24 8.13 14.12 -1.33
CA LEU A 24 9.07 14.50 -2.39
C LEU A 24 10.00 13.34 -2.74
N LEU A 25 10.54 12.62 -1.75
CA LEU A 25 11.37 11.44 -1.95
C LEU A 25 10.61 10.33 -2.70
N SER A 26 9.37 10.07 -2.31
CA SER A 26 8.52 9.09 -3.01
C SER A 26 8.14 9.52 -4.43
N LEU A 27 8.02 10.82 -4.69
CA LEU A 27 7.77 11.36 -6.03
C LEU A 27 8.99 11.24 -6.93
N LEU A 28 10.20 11.53 -6.42
CA LEU A 28 11.46 11.28 -7.13
C LEU A 28 11.60 9.80 -7.48
N LEU A 29 11.26 8.91 -6.55
CA LEU A 29 11.25 7.47 -6.79
C LEU A 29 10.27 7.10 -7.91
N LEU A 30 9.05 7.65 -7.90
CA LEU A 30 8.06 7.41 -8.96
C LEU A 30 8.54 7.91 -10.33
N ILE A 31 9.19 9.08 -10.39
CA ILE A 31 9.77 9.63 -11.61
C ILE A 31 10.87 8.71 -12.14
N TYR A 32 11.79 8.29 -11.26
CA TYR A 32 12.87 7.35 -11.61
C TYR A 32 12.30 6.06 -12.21
N ILE A 33 11.30 5.49 -11.55
CA ILE A 33 10.61 4.28 -12.00
C ILE A 33 9.90 4.51 -13.35
N SER A 34 9.21 5.64 -13.50
CA SER A 34 8.45 5.97 -14.71
C SER A 34 9.36 6.19 -15.92
N PHE A 35 10.56 6.73 -15.70
CA PHE A 35 11.55 6.97 -16.73
C PHE A 35 12.23 5.66 -17.17
N HIS A 36 12.73 4.86 -16.22
CA HIS A 36 13.46 3.63 -16.53
C HIS A 36 12.57 2.43 -16.89
N TYR A 37 11.34 2.38 -16.38
CA TYR A 37 10.45 1.21 -16.49
C TYR A 37 9.05 1.55 -17.00
N LYS A 38 8.95 2.50 -17.94
CA LYS A 38 7.68 2.97 -18.53
C LYS A 38 6.76 1.86 -19.02
N LEU A 39 7.32 0.84 -19.67
CA LEU A 39 6.58 -0.30 -20.22
C LEU A 39 5.99 -1.19 -19.11
N TYR A 40 6.76 -1.39 -18.03
CA TYR A 40 6.32 -2.11 -16.84
C TYR A 40 5.22 -1.35 -16.09
N LEU A 41 5.33 -0.02 -15.97
CA LEU A 41 4.31 0.84 -15.36
C LEU A 41 2.98 0.75 -16.13
N LYS A 42 3.03 0.91 -17.46
CA LYS A 42 1.84 0.78 -18.33
C LYS A 42 1.18 -0.57 -18.14
N ASN A 43 1.97 -1.64 -18.11
CA ASN A 43 1.46 -2.99 -17.93
C ASN A 43 0.87 -3.22 -16.52
N ILE A 44 1.43 -2.64 -15.46
CA ILE A 44 0.84 -2.69 -14.11
C ILE A 44 -0.53 -2.02 -14.09
N ILE A 45 -0.63 -0.80 -14.64
CA ILE A 45 -1.90 -0.05 -14.65
C ILE A 45 -2.95 -0.83 -15.46
N LEU A 46 -2.59 -1.30 -16.65
CA LEU A 46 -3.51 -2.07 -17.49
C LEU A 46 -3.89 -3.42 -16.85
N SER A 47 -2.98 -4.07 -16.13
CA SER A 47 -3.24 -5.33 -15.43
C SER A 47 -4.16 -5.18 -14.23
N ASN A 48 -4.30 -3.98 -13.67
CA ASN A 48 -5.30 -3.71 -12.63
C ASN A 48 -6.73 -3.71 -13.18
N PHE A 49 -6.91 -3.32 -14.44
CA PHE A 49 -8.22 -3.30 -15.10
C PHE A 49 -8.52 -4.53 -15.94
N SER A 50 -7.51 -5.32 -16.32
CA SER A 50 -7.69 -6.45 -17.25
C SER A 50 -6.96 -7.74 -16.82
N PHE A 51 -7.73 -8.79 -16.56
CA PHE A 51 -7.23 -10.12 -16.18
C PHE A 51 -6.42 -10.82 -17.28
N ARG A 52 -6.69 -10.51 -18.56
CA ARG A 52 -6.03 -11.16 -19.70
C ARG A 52 -4.55 -10.77 -19.82
N LEU A 53 -4.20 -9.53 -19.47
CA LEU A 53 -2.83 -9.02 -19.58
C LEU A 53 -1.90 -9.58 -18.50
N LEU A 54 -2.45 -9.94 -17.34
CA LEU A 54 -1.68 -10.51 -16.23
C LEU A 54 -1.17 -11.94 -16.51
N LYS A 55 -1.85 -12.69 -17.39
CA LYS A 55 -1.41 -14.02 -17.84
C LYS A 55 -0.20 -13.95 -18.79
N ASN A 56 -0.09 -12.87 -19.56
CA ASN A 56 1.06 -12.63 -20.45
C ASN A 56 2.27 -12.08 -19.66
N PHE A 57 2.02 -11.33 -18.58
CA PHE A 57 3.07 -10.80 -17.72
C PHE A 57 3.92 -11.88 -17.03
N ASN A 58 3.33 -13.01 -16.66
CA ASN A 58 4.04 -14.16 -16.09
C ASN A 58 4.89 -14.94 -17.12
N LYS A 59 4.71 -14.71 -18.43
CA LYS A 59 5.51 -15.36 -19.48
C LYS A 59 6.76 -14.56 -19.85
N GLU A 60 6.79 -13.26 -19.60
CA GLU A 60 7.89 -12.34 -19.94
C GLU A 60 8.79 -12.03 -18.72
N ASP A 61 9.25 -13.08 -18.04
CA ASP A 61 9.98 -13.00 -16.77
C ASP A 61 11.46 -12.58 -16.99
N SER A 62 11.67 -11.40 -17.57
CA SER A 62 12.99 -10.82 -17.81
C SER A 62 13.65 -10.31 -16.52
N ASN A 63 14.99 -10.29 -16.46
CA ASN A 63 15.71 -9.72 -15.31
C ASN A 63 15.35 -8.24 -15.06
N VAL A 64 14.91 -7.51 -16.10
CA VAL A 64 14.46 -6.12 -16.01
C VAL A 64 13.13 -6.01 -15.28
N SER A 65 12.17 -6.90 -15.54
CA SER A 65 10.87 -6.89 -14.86
C SER A 65 10.98 -7.24 -13.37
N LYS A 66 11.92 -8.12 -13.01
CA LYS A 66 12.26 -8.44 -11.61
C LYS A 66 12.83 -7.23 -10.87
N LYS A 67 13.77 -6.50 -11.47
CA LYS A 67 14.33 -5.26 -10.88
C LYS A 67 13.25 -4.18 -10.72
N ALA A 68 12.43 -3.97 -11.75
CA ALA A 68 11.30 -3.04 -11.69
C ALA A 68 10.32 -3.39 -10.56
N SER A 69 10.01 -4.69 -10.41
CA SER A 69 9.12 -5.21 -9.37
C SER A 69 9.57 -4.83 -7.95
N VAL A 70 10.88 -4.87 -7.67
CA VAL A 70 11.46 -4.50 -6.37
C VAL A 70 11.28 -3.01 -6.11
N TRP A 71 11.61 -2.15 -7.09
CA TRP A 71 11.44 -0.71 -6.97
C TRP A 71 9.98 -0.30 -6.76
N PHE A 72 9.05 -0.91 -7.49
CA PHE A 72 7.62 -0.69 -7.29
C PHE A 72 7.11 -1.20 -5.93
N ASN A 73 7.66 -2.30 -5.40
CA ASN A 73 7.33 -2.74 -4.05
C ASN A 73 7.79 -1.74 -3.00
N LEU A 74 8.98 -1.15 -3.18
CA LEU A 74 9.49 -0.11 -2.29
C LEU A 74 8.60 1.15 -2.33
N PHE A 75 8.22 1.59 -3.54
CA PHE A 75 7.26 2.69 -3.70
C PHE A 75 5.91 2.38 -3.05
N PHE A 76 5.38 1.17 -3.23
CA PHE A 76 4.15 0.73 -2.59
C PHE A 76 4.25 0.76 -1.06
N LEU A 77 5.34 0.26 -0.48
CA LEU A 77 5.59 0.34 0.96
C LEU A 77 5.64 1.78 1.46
N MET A 78 6.28 2.68 0.70
CA MET A 78 6.35 4.08 1.07
C MET A 78 4.97 4.75 1.09
N SER A 79 4.16 4.51 0.06
CA SER A 79 2.79 5.03 -0.03
C SER A 79 1.86 4.41 1.02
N ALA A 80 2.00 3.11 1.30
CA ALA A 80 1.23 2.44 2.34
C ALA A 80 1.55 3.00 3.74
N ASN A 81 2.83 3.29 4.02
CA ASN A 81 3.25 3.91 5.27
C ASN A 81 2.61 5.29 5.48
N LEU A 82 2.52 6.12 4.43
CA LEU A 82 1.85 7.43 4.51
C LEU A 82 0.36 7.30 4.82
N ILE A 83 -0.32 6.31 4.23
CA ILE A 83 -1.74 6.04 4.53
C ILE A 83 -1.89 5.68 6.01
N VAL A 84 -1.05 4.77 6.52
CA VAL A 84 -1.07 4.37 7.94
C VAL A 84 -0.76 5.56 8.84
N TYR A 85 0.22 6.39 8.50
CA TYR A 85 0.54 7.61 9.23
C TYR A 85 -0.68 8.54 9.34
N PHE A 86 -1.35 8.83 8.21
CA PHE A 86 -2.54 9.68 8.21
C PHE A 86 -3.69 9.06 9.02
N CYS A 87 -3.89 7.75 8.95
CA CYS A 87 -4.87 7.07 9.80
C CYS A 87 -4.53 7.19 11.29
N VAL A 88 -3.28 6.94 11.69
CA VAL A 88 -2.86 7.01 13.10
C VAL A 88 -2.98 8.44 13.65
N LYS A 89 -2.52 9.44 12.88
CA LYS A 89 -2.52 10.85 13.31
C LYS A 89 -3.94 11.42 13.40
N TYR A 90 -4.82 11.08 12.46
CA TYR A 90 -6.12 11.74 12.36
C TYR A 90 -7.31 10.92 12.87
N VAL A 91 -7.27 9.59 12.81
CA VAL A 91 -8.40 8.73 13.23
C VAL A 91 -8.25 8.31 14.69
N VAL A 92 -7.04 7.92 15.10
CA VAL A 92 -6.79 7.42 16.47
C VAL A 92 -6.55 8.57 17.46
N THR A 93 -6.55 9.82 16.97
CA THR A 93 -6.38 11.07 17.76
C THR A 93 -5.23 11.01 18.77
N LEU A 94 -4.19 10.24 18.47
CA LEU A 94 -3.00 10.19 19.29
C LEU A 94 -2.23 11.50 19.06
N ASN A 95 -2.33 12.41 20.03
CA ASN A 95 -1.54 13.63 20.10
C ASN A 95 -0.08 13.30 20.42
N TRP A 96 0.62 12.73 19.45
CA TRP A 96 2.07 12.56 19.53
C TRP A 96 2.73 13.93 19.43
N GLN A 97 3.56 14.27 20.43
CA GLN A 97 4.29 15.55 20.46
C GLN A 97 5.32 15.70 19.33
N SER A 98 5.70 14.63 18.63
CA SER A 98 6.70 14.68 17.56
C SER A 98 6.29 13.85 16.34
N ASP A 99 6.26 14.50 15.17
CA ASP A 99 5.99 13.85 13.88
C ASP A 99 7.00 12.74 13.54
N TRP A 100 8.24 12.85 14.03
CA TRP A 100 9.25 11.81 13.87
C TRP A 100 8.87 10.49 14.54
N VAL A 101 8.31 10.57 15.75
CA VAL A 101 7.87 9.40 16.52
C VAL A 101 6.67 8.75 15.85
N ALA A 102 5.72 9.57 15.37
CA ALA A 102 4.55 9.10 14.65
C ALA A 102 4.93 8.37 13.33
N LEU A 103 5.87 8.92 12.55
CA LEU A 103 6.38 8.27 11.33
C LEU A 103 7.18 6.99 11.65
N GLY A 104 7.98 6.98 12.71
CA GLY A 104 8.71 5.78 13.15
C GLY A 104 7.76 4.64 13.50
N LEU A 105 6.73 4.93 14.30
CA LEU A 105 5.70 3.97 14.68
C LEU A 105 4.87 3.50 13.48
N SER A 106 4.45 4.39 12.59
CA SER A 106 3.69 4.00 11.38
C SER A 106 4.52 3.07 10.49
N THR A 107 5.83 3.32 10.39
CA THR A 107 6.75 2.48 9.62
C THR A 107 6.87 1.10 10.27
N LEU A 108 7.01 1.03 11.59
CA LEU A 108 7.09 -0.22 12.34
C LEU A 108 5.81 -1.04 12.21
N ILE A 109 4.63 -0.41 12.33
CA ILE A 109 3.32 -1.05 12.14
C ILE A 109 3.21 -1.60 10.73
N THR A 110 3.48 -0.76 9.72
CA THR A 110 3.38 -1.15 8.30
C THR A 110 4.29 -2.33 8.02
N PHE A 111 5.57 -2.25 8.42
CA PHE A 111 6.54 -3.31 8.21
C PHE A 111 6.13 -4.61 8.90
N SER A 112 5.66 -4.54 10.15
CA SER A 112 5.21 -5.70 10.91
C SER A 112 4.01 -6.38 10.27
N VAL A 113 3.00 -5.63 9.83
CA VAL A 113 1.83 -6.18 9.13
C VAL A 113 2.24 -6.88 7.84
N PHE A 114 3.15 -6.30 7.05
CA PHE A 114 3.65 -6.93 5.83
C PHE A 114 4.46 -8.20 6.11
N LEU A 115 5.28 -8.20 7.16
CA LEU A 115 6.11 -9.33 7.54
C LEU A 115 5.26 -10.50 8.06
N ILE A 116 4.29 -10.22 8.93
CA ILE A 116 3.31 -11.21 9.41
C ILE A 116 2.54 -11.80 8.22
N LYS A 117 2.03 -10.94 7.33
CA LYS A 117 1.30 -11.38 6.14
C LYS A 117 2.16 -12.26 5.23
N PHE A 118 3.44 -11.91 5.06
CA PHE A 118 4.38 -12.73 4.30
C PHE A 118 4.62 -14.09 4.96
N ALA A 119 4.85 -14.12 6.28
CA ALA A 119 5.06 -15.34 7.05
C ALA A 119 3.85 -16.29 6.97
N PHE A 120 2.64 -15.78 7.18
CA PHE A 120 1.40 -16.57 7.07
C PHE A 120 1.23 -17.16 5.66
N LYS A 121 1.52 -16.38 4.62
CA LYS A 121 1.43 -16.84 3.23
C LYS A 121 2.40 -17.98 2.94
N VAL A 122 3.65 -17.87 3.39
CA VAL A 122 4.67 -18.92 3.23
C VAL A 122 4.29 -20.16 4.01
N PHE A 123 3.80 -19.99 5.25
CA PHE A 123 3.35 -21.09 6.10
C PHE A 123 2.21 -21.87 5.45
N LEU A 124 1.15 -21.19 5.01
CA LEU A 124 -0.01 -21.82 4.36
C LEU A 124 0.39 -22.51 3.05
N GLY A 125 1.26 -21.89 2.23
CA GLY A 125 1.77 -22.52 1.02
C GLY A 125 2.52 -23.83 1.28
N ARG A 126 3.23 -23.93 2.42
CA ARG A 126 3.91 -25.17 2.84
C ARG A 126 2.93 -26.22 3.38
N VAL A 127 2.00 -25.82 4.25
CA VAL A 127 1.04 -26.73 4.89
C VAL A 127 0.11 -27.38 3.87
N PHE A 128 -0.43 -26.60 2.92
CA PHE A 128 -1.40 -27.10 1.95
C PHE A 128 -0.75 -27.72 0.70
N LYS A 129 0.58 -27.78 0.59
CA LYS A 129 1.32 -28.24 -0.59
C LYS A 129 0.91 -27.54 -1.90
N THR A 130 0.29 -26.37 -1.84
CA THR A 130 -0.22 -25.57 -2.98
C THR A 130 0.73 -24.44 -3.37
N GLN A 131 2.04 -24.62 -3.17
CA GLN A 131 3.08 -23.60 -3.35
C GLN A 131 3.02 -22.89 -4.71
N GLY A 132 2.72 -23.62 -5.80
CA GLY A 132 2.59 -23.06 -7.14
C GLY A 132 1.41 -22.08 -7.28
N ILE A 133 0.24 -22.45 -6.73
CA ILE A 133 -0.97 -21.63 -6.75
C ILE A 133 -0.80 -20.42 -5.83
N THR A 134 -0.21 -20.62 -4.64
CA THR A 134 0.11 -19.54 -3.70
C THR A 134 1.08 -18.53 -4.29
N ARG A 135 2.09 -18.98 -5.06
CA ARG A 135 3.04 -18.08 -5.75
C ARG A 135 2.37 -17.28 -6.85
N LEU A 136 1.49 -17.89 -7.64
CA LEU A 136 0.71 -17.18 -8.66
C LEU A 136 -0.20 -16.11 -8.03
N TYR A 137 -0.88 -16.46 -6.94
CA TYR A 137 -1.69 -15.52 -6.16
C TYR A 137 -0.84 -14.39 -5.56
N PHE A 138 0.38 -14.68 -5.10
CA PHE A 138 1.32 -13.69 -4.58
C PHE A 138 1.72 -12.67 -5.66
N SER A 139 2.13 -13.15 -6.83
CA SER A 139 2.48 -12.26 -7.95
C SER A 139 1.29 -11.39 -8.37
N HIS A 140 0.09 -11.97 -8.45
CA HIS A 140 -1.12 -11.24 -8.83
C HIS A 140 -1.49 -10.16 -7.80
N THR A 141 -1.44 -10.50 -6.52
CA THR A 141 -1.75 -9.53 -5.45
C THR A 141 -0.69 -8.43 -5.38
N SER A 142 0.59 -8.75 -5.57
CA SER A 142 1.67 -7.76 -5.63
C SER A 142 1.54 -6.79 -6.80
N ILE A 143 1.19 -7.25 -8.01
CA ILE A 143 0.98 -6.38 -9.17
C ILE A 143 -0.17 -5.38 -8.93
N ARG A 144 -1.23 -5.83 -8.27
CA ARG A 144 -2.36 -4.97 -7.91
C ARG A 144 -2.01 -3.96 -6.83
N ASP A 145 -1.35 -4.41 -5.78
CA ASP A 145 -0.87 -3.55 -4.69
C ASP A 145 -0.01 -2.40 -5.26
N LYS A 146 0.90 -2.70 -6.18
CA LYS A 146 1.71 -1.68 -6.88
C LYS A 146 0.86 -0.71 -7.71
N GLY A 147 -0.07 -1.21 -8.53
CA GLY A 147 -0.91 -0.33 -9.34
C GLY A 147 -1.79 0.57 -8.49
N PHE A 148 -2.30 0.06 -7.38
CA PHE A 148 -3.05 0.85 -6.43
C PHE A 148 -2.21 1.97 -5.81
N SER A 149 -0.95 1.71 -5.41
CA SER A 149 -0.10 2.78 -4.89
C SER A 149 0.11 3.91 -5.89
N VAL A 150 0.24 3.61 -7.19
CA VAL A 150 0.39 4.62 -8.23
C VAL A 150 -0.89 5.46 -8.37
N LEU A 151 -2.06 4.83 -8.24
CA LEU A 151 -3.36 5.53 -8.31
C LEU A 151 -3.65 6.39 -7.08
N VAL A 152 -3.23 5.95 -5.89
CA VAL A 152 -3.48 6.68 -4.64
C VAL A 152 -2.46 7.77 -4.36
N PHE A 153 -1.28 7.68 -4.96
CA PHE A 153 -0.22 8.65 -4.73
C PHE A 153 -0.61 10.12 -4.96
N PRO A 154 -1.32 10.50 -6.05
CA PRO A 154 -1.76 11.88 -6.25
C PRO A 154 -2.71 12.37 -5.15
N LEU A 155 -3.52 11.48 -4.58
CA LEU A 155 -4.42 11.81 -3.47
C LEU A 155 -3.63 12.11 -2.20
N LEU A 156 -2.55 11.36 -1.91
CA LEU A 156 -1.66 11.64 -0.78
C LEU A 156 -0.98 13.01 -0.89
N PHE A 157 -0.63 13.43 -2.11
CA PHE A 157 -0.13 14.77 -2.36
C PHE A 157 -1.19 15.84 -2.09
N LEU A 158 -2.42 15.66 -2.58
CA LEU A 158 -3.50 16.63 -2.31
C LEU A 158 -3.80 16.77 -0.82
N PHE A 159 -3.66 15.70 -0.04
CA PHE A 159 -3.93 15.72 1.39
C PHE A 159 -2.91 16.48 2.22
N GLU A 160 -1.62 16.40 1.90
CA GLU A 160 -0.61 17.14 2.67
C GLU A 160 -0.62 18.64 2.36
N PHE A 161 -0.89 19.01 1.11
CA PHE A 161 -0.76 20.39 0.63
C PHE A 161 -2.04 21.21 0.72
N ASN A 162 -3.17 20.65 1.17
CA ASN A 162 -4.43 21.37 1.30
C ASN A 162 -4.92 21.41 2.75
N ALA A 163 -4.54 22.47 3.47
CA ALA A 163 -4.91 22.68 4.87
C ALA A 163 -6.43 22.80 5.08
N SER A 164 -7.16 23.41 4.14
CA SER A 164 -8.62 23.60 4.22
C SER A 164 -9.41 22.29 4.09
N LEU A 165 -8.80 21.25 3.52
CA LEU A 165 -9.42 19.93 3.35
C LEU A 165 -9.01 18.95 4.45
N LYS A 166 -8.40 19.39 5.54
CA LYS A 166 -7.85 18.48 6.57
C LYS A 166 -8.88 17.50 7.13
N GLU A 167 -10.09 17.95 7.46
CA GLU A 167 -11.16 17.07 7.95
C GLU A 167 -11.74 16.19 6.85
N PHE A 168 -11.93 16.76 5.65
CA PHE A 168 -12.43 16.02 4.48
C PHE A 168 -11.45 14.95 3.98
N SER A 169 -10.15 15.19 4.19
CA SER A 169 -9.02 14.33 3.87
C SER A 169 -9.06 13.04 4.68
N VAL A 170 -9.43 13.09 5.96
CA VAL A 170 -9.56 11.90 6.80
C VAL A 170 -10.67 10.98 6.29
N VAL A 171 -11.84 11.57 6.00
CA VAL A 171 -12.99 10.82 5.48
C VAL A 171 -12.66 10.20 4.13
N LEU A 172 -12.06 10.98 3.22
CA LEU A 172 -11.62 10.46 1.92
C LEU A 172 -10.55 9.38 2.06
N GLY A 173 -9.59 9.54 2.97
CA GLY A 173 -8.55 8.55 3.24
C GLY A 173 -9.13 7.21 3.70
N VAL A 174 -10.08 7.24 4.63
CA VAL A 174 -10.81 6.04 5.10
C VAL A 174 -11.62 5.42 3.96
N VAL A 175 -12.32 6.22 3.15
CA VAL A 175 -13.07 5.74 1.99
C VAL A 175 -12.15 5.09 0.96
N ILE A 176 -11.00 5.70 0.65
CA ILE A 176 -10.00 5.15 -0.28
C ILE A 176 -9.45 3.82 0.25
N LEU A 177 -9.17 3.72 1.54
CA LEU A 177 -8.71 2.50 2.19
C LEU A 177 -9.79 1.40 2.14
N PHE A 178 -11.06 1.76 2.36
CA PHE A 178 -12.17 0.83 2.26
C PHE A 178 -12.41 0.35 0.84
N VAL A 179 -12.41 1.26 -0.14
CA VAL A 179 -12.51 0.95 -1.58
C VAL A 179 -11.34 0.07 -2.02
N TYR A 180 -10.13 0.34 -1.53
CA TYR A 180 -8.96 -0.49 -1.77
C TYR A 180 -9.16 -1.91 -1.26
N LEU A 181 -9.57 -2.08 0.00
CA LEU A 181 -9.79 -3.38 0.61
C LEU A 181 -10.90 -4.15 -0.12
N ALA A 182 -12.01 -3.48 -0.45
CA ALA A 182 -13.09 -4.07 -1.21
C ALA A 182 -12.61 -4.52 -2.60
N PHE A 183 -11.92 -3.65 -3.33
CA PHE A 183 -11.34 -4.00 -4.62
C PHE A 183 -10.35 -5.15 -4.48
N ARG A 184 -9.50 -5.12 -3.43
CA ARG A 184 -8.51 -6.15 -3.05
C ARG A 184 -9.18 -7.52 -2.99
N TRP A 185 -10.22 -7.65 -2.19
CA TRP A 185 -10.97 -8.89 -1.97
C TRP A 185 -11.69 -9.35 -3.22
N ILE A 186 -12.42 -8.45 -3.91
CA ILE A 186 -13.17 -8.80 -5.14
C ILE A 186 -12.25 -9.40 -6.19
N SER A 187 -11.12 -8.75 -6.49
CA SER A 187 -10.22 -9.34 -7.49
C SER A 187 -9.44 -10.54 -6.94
N GLY A 188 -9.29 -10.70 -5.61
CA GLY A 188 -8.82 -11.95 -5.00
C GLY A 188 -9.74 -13.13 -5.34
N VAL A 189 -11.06 -12.94 -5.20
CA VAL A 189 -12.09 -13.94 -5.56
C VAL A 189 -12.04 -14.23 -7.06
N LEU A 190 -11.97 -13.18 -7.88
CA LEU A 190 -11.99 -13.31 -9.34
C LEU A 190 -10.77 -14.07 -9.88
N VAL A 191 -9.61 -13.93 -9.24
CA VAL A 191 -8.39 -14.70 -9.56
C VAL A 191 -8.59 -16.18 -9.26
N GLY A 192 -9.12 -16.51 -8.08
CA GLY A 192 -9.42 -17.89 -7.69
C GLY A 192 -10.37 -18.56 -8.69
N PHE A 193 -11.37 -17.82 -9.16
CA PHE A 193 -12.31 -18.28 -10.19
C PHE A 193 -11.64 -18.50 -11.56
N LYS A 194 -10.92 -17.50 -12.09
CA LYS A 194 -10.40 -17.53 -13.47
C LYS A 194 -9.14 -18.38 -13.67
N LEU A 195 -8.30 -18.54 -12.64
CA LEU A 195 -7.05 -19.29 -12.75
C LEU A 195 -7.13 -20.72 -12.17
N GLY A 196 -8.05 -20.98 -11.25
CA GLY A 196 -8.04 -22.22 -10.48
C GLY A 196 -8.82 -23.40 -11.07
N ASN A 197 -9.90 -23.16 -11.83
CA ASN A 197 -10.98 -24.17 -11.96
C ASN A 197 -11.41 -24.73 -10.58
N ILE A 198 -11.23 -23.91 -9.53
CA ILE A 198 -11.45 -24.24 -8.13
C ILE A 198 -12.89 -23.84 -7.81
N PRO A 199 -13.69 -24.68 -7.12
CA PRO A 199 -15.05 -24.33 -6.73
C PRO A 199 -15.08 -23.04 -5.92
N PHE A 200 -16.14 -22.24 -6.09
CA PHE A 200 -16.35 -20.93 -5.44
C PHE A 200 -16.02 -20.95 -3.93
N PHE A 201 -16.43 -22.03 -3.25
CA PHE A 201 -16.23 -22.24 -1.82
C PHE A 201 -14.75 -22.22 -1.41
N TYR A 202 -13.87 -22.83 -2.19
CA TYR A 202 -12.43 -22.89 -1.91
C TYR A 202 -11.75 -21.54 -2.14
N SER A 203 -12.21 -20.74 -3.11
CA SER A 203 -11.70 -19.38 -3.32
C SER A 203 -12.05 -18.45 -2.15
N ILE A 204 -13.28 -18.55 -1.63
CA ILE A 204 -13.68 -17.83 -0.40
C ILE A 204 -12.85 -18.30 0.78
N LEU A 205 -12.75 -19.61 1.00
CA LEU A 205 -11.99 -20.17 2.12
C LEU A 205 -10.53 -19.72 2.10
N TYR A 206 -9.92 -19.63 0.91
CA TYR A 206 -8.56 -19.14 0.72
C TYR A 206 -8.43 -17.67 1.10
N ILE A 207 -9.38 -16.81 0.73
CA ILE A 207 -9.37 -15.38 1.12
C ILE A 207 -9.60 -15.23 2.61
N CYS A 208 -10.53 -16.00 3.17
CA CYS A 208 -10.81 -16.00 4.60
C CYS A 208 -9.56 -16.40 5.40
N THR A 209 -8.80 -17.41 4.94
CA THR A 209 -7.60 -17.89 5.64
C THR A 209 -6.34 -17.06 5.38
N LEU A 210 -6.16 -16.49 4.19
CA LEU A 210 -4.94 -15.74 3.84
C LEU A 210 -5.04 -14.23 3.99
N GLU A 211 -6.23 -13.67 3.93
CA GLU A 211 -6.42 -12.22 4.06
C GLU A 211 -7.20 -11.88 5.33
N ILE A 212 -8.36 -12.49 5.61
CA ILE A 212 -9.19 -12.08 6.76
C ILE A 212 -8.59 -12.58 8.08
N LEU A 213 -8.13 -13.84 8.15
CA LEU A 213 -7.57 -14.43 9.35
C LEU A 213 -6.35 -13.68 9.92
N PRO A 214 -5.31 -13.32 9.13
CA PRO A 214 -4.17 -12.57 9.68
C PRO A 214 -4.57 -11.17 10.17
N PHE A 215 -5.56 -10.53 9.56
CA PHE A 215 -6.11 -9.28 10.08
C PHE A 215 -6.86 -9.50 11.40
N GLY A 216 -7.70 -10.54 11.50
CA GLY A 216 -8.43 -10.86 12.73
C GLY A 216 -7.50 -11.21 13.91
N ILE A 217 -6.43 -11.97 13.65
CA ILE A 217 -5.40 -12.28 14.65
C ILE A 217 -4.67 -11.00 15.08
N ALA A 218 -4.30 -10.13 14.14
CA ALA A 218 -3.64 -8.87 14.45
C ALA A 218 -4.52 -7.96 15.32
N PHE A 219 -5.82 -7.85 15.02
CA PHE A 219 -6.77 -7.08 15.83
C PHE A 219 -6.92 -7.63 17.24
N LYS A 220 -7.03 -8.96 17.37
CA LYS A 220 -7.12 -9.59 18.70
C LYS A 220 -5.86 -9.35 19.53
N ALA A 221 -4.68 -9.51 18.92
CA ALA A 221 -3.42 -9.27 19.60
C ALA A 221 -3.27 -7.80 20.04
N LEU A 222 -3.72 -6.84 19.22
CA LEU A 222 -3.69 -5.41 19.58
C LEU A 222 -4.69 -5.06 20.69
N GLY A 223 -5.86 -5.70 20.70
CA GLY A 223 -6.88 -5.48 21.73
C GLY A 223 -6.55 -6.10 23.09
N GLU A 224 -5.65 -7.09 23.16
CA GLU A 224 -5.14 -7.63 24.44
C GLU A 224 -3.97 -6.79 25.01
N ILE A 225 -3.39 -5.88 24.20
CA ILE A 225 -2.26 -5.01 24.59
C ILE A 225 -2.75 -3.62 25.05
N LEU A 226 -3.96 -3.21 24.66
CA LEU A 226 -4.59 -1.95 25.05
C LEU A 226 -5.43 -2.11 26.33
#